data_AF-A0A0N0N545-F1
#
_entry.id   AF-A0A0N0N545-F1
#
_cell.length_a   1.000
_cell.length_b   1.000
_cell.length_c   1.000
_cell.angle_alpha   90.00
_cell.angle_beta   90.00
_cell.angle_gamma   90.00
#
_symmetry.space_group_name_H-M   'P 1'
#
loop_
_entity.id
_entity.type
_entity.pdbx_description
1 polymer ?
#
loop_
_entity_poly.entity_id
_entity_poly.type
_entity_poly.pdbx_seq_one_letter_code
_entity_poly.pdbx_strand_id
1 'polypeptide(L)'
;MCRKAIGRPARPFTVGGGRAVHQFAATSAFAERTVVKAVQAVRIHEDVPLTSAALIGCAVVTGVGAVLNRARVGRGDTVLVIGAGGIGLNVLQGARISGASVVVAVDANPAKEEVARRFGATHFLASVAGVKEILPAGVDHAFECVGRTDLIRQAVDALDRHGQAVLLGVPAADAEAAFQVSSLYLDKSILGCRYGSSRPQHDIAVYADLYRQGSLLLDELVTATYPLEDFEKAAAVVREGAVARAVLTFS
;
A
#
# COMPACT_ATOMS: atom_id res chain seq x y z
N MET A 1 -8.33 14.86 -0.86
CA MET A 1 -6.96 15.29 -1.21
C MET A 1 -6.98 16.73 -1.72
N CYS A 2 -6.17 17.64 -1.14
CA CYS A 2 -6.14 19.04 -1.58
C CYS A 2 -5.54 19.15 -2.99
N ARG A 3 -6.26 19.74 -3.96
CA ARG A 3 -5.77 19.92 -5.33
C ARG A 3 -4.43 20.70 -5.40
N LYS A 4 -4.17 21.58 -4.43
CA LYS A 4 -2.91 22.36 -4.33
C LYS A 4 -1.68 21.52 -3.95
N ALA A 5 -1.89 20.33 -3.39
CA ALA A 5 -0.82 19.39 -3.04
C ALA A 5 -0.33 18.57 -4.25
N ILE A 6 -1.10 18.51 -5.35
CA ILE A 6 -0.65 17.89 -6.60
C ILE A 6 0.41 18.82 -7.21
N GLY A 7 1.67 18.42 -7.09
CA GLY A 7 2.79 19.16 -7.66
C GLY A 7 2.81 19.03 -9.18
N ARG A 8 2.83 20.16 -9.89
CA ARG A 8 3.48 20.22 -11.20
C ARG A 8 5.00 20.20 -10.96
N PRO A 9 5.81 19.60 -11.85
CA PRO A 9 7.27 19.71 -11.74
C PRO A 9 7.70 21.17 -11.95
N ALA A 10 7.70 21.95 -10.87
CA ALA A 10 8.42 23.21 -10.77
C ALA A 10 9.87 22.87 -10.40
N ARG A 11 10.86 23.50 -11.03
CA ARG A 11 12.30 23.20 -10.87
C ARG A 11 12.85 23.73 -9.53
N PRO A 12 13.21 22.89 -8.54
CA PRO A 12 13.72 23.40 -7.26
C PRO A 12 15.15 22.96 -6.98
N PHE A 13 15.77 22.20 -7.89
CA PHE A 13 17.10 21.64 -7.68
C PHE A 13 18.06 22.03 -8.79
N THR A 14 19.32 22.15 -8.39
CA THR A 14 20.47 22.25 -9.27
C THR A 14 21.50 21.21 -8.86
N VAL A 15 22.19 20.63 -9.84
CA VAL A 15 23.30 19.69 -9.62
C VAL A 15 24.53 20.17 -10.38
N GLY A 16 25.73 19.91 -9.86
CA GLY A 16 27.02 20.11 -10.54
C GLY A 16 27.17 21.46 -11.25
N GLY A 17 27.22 22.57 -10.49
CA GLY A 17 27.49 23.89 -11.07
C GLY A 17 26.28 24.59 -11.72
N GLY A 18 25.05 24.29 -11.27
CA GLY A 18 23.86 25.06 -11.65
C GLY A 18 22.94 24.39 -12.68
N ARG A 19 23.20 23.15 -13.09
CA ARG A 19 22.31 22.42 -13.99
C ARG A 19 20.98 22.16 -13.31
N ALA A 20 19.91 22.78 -13.82
CA ALA A 20 18.57 22.59 -13.28
C ALA A 20 18.06 21.17 -13.53
N VAL A 21 17.45 20.56 -12.51
CA VAL A 21 16.79 19.25 -12.62
C VAL A 21 15.35 19.33 -12.11
N HIS A 22 14.52 18.38 -12.57
CA HIS A 22 13.11 18.31 -12.18
C HIS A 22 12.95 17.57 -10.85
N GLN A 23 11.89 17.95 -10.11
CA GLN A 23 11.39 17.16 -8.98
C GLN A 23 10.76 15.86 -9.44
N PHE A 24 10.80 14.86 -8.57
CA PHE A 24 10.08 13.61 -8.71
C PHE A 24 9.18 13.38 -7.49
N ALA A 25 7.95 12.93 -7.74
CA ALA A 25 6.93 12.64 -6.72
C ALA A 25 6.69 13.77 -5.68
N ALA A 26 7.05 15.01 -6.02
CA ALA A 26 6.98 16.19 -5.15
C ALA A 26 7.73 16.05 -3.81
N THR A 27 8.75 15.19 -3.75
CA THR A 27 9.61 14.95 -2.59
C THR A 27 11.08 14.85 -2.97
N SER A 28 11.43 14.20 -4.08
CA SER A 28 12.82 13.96 -4.51
C SER A 28 13.74 13.52 -3.36
N ALA A 29 13.35 12.45 -2.69
CA ALA A 29 13.94 12.03 -1.41
C ALA A 29 15.34 11.39 -1.51
N PHE A 30 15.90 11.19 -2.70
CA PHE A 30 17.28 10.70 -2.88
C PHE A 30 18.27 11.87 -2.93
N ALA A 31 18.23 12.70 -1.89
CA ALA A 31 19.12 13.83 -1.67
C ALA A 31 19.22 14.09 -0.16
N GLU A 32 20.41 14.49 0.32
CA GLU A 32 20.62 14.81 1.75
C GLU A 32 19.71 15.94 2.24
N ARG A 33 19.32 16.84 1.32
CA ARG A 33 18.40 17.94 1.57
C ARG A 33 17.41 18.06 0.42
N THR A 34 16.14 18.27 0.75
CA THR A 34 15.07 18.51 -0.23
C THR A 34 14.18 19.67 0.18
N VAL A 35 13.49 20.25 -0.81
CA VAL A 35 12.50 21.31 -0.60
C VAL A 35 11.13 20.76 -0.97
N VAL A 36 10.21 20.82 -0.01
CA VAL A 36 8.80 20.42 -0.18
C VAL A 36 7.89 21.58 0.20
N LYS A 37 6.63 21.55 -0.24
CA LYS A 37 5.64 22.50 0.28
C LYS A 37 5.36 22.17 1.74
N ALA A 38 5.12 23.18 2.57
CA ALA A 38 4.79 22.99 3.99
C ALA A 38 3.66 21.98 4.23
N VAL A 39 2.62 21.97 3.37
CA VAL A 39 1.50 21.02 3.47
C VAL A 39 1.89 19.54 3.26
N GLN A 40 3.05 19.29 2.64
CA GLN A 40 3.59 17.94 2.40
C GLN A 40 4.51 17.46 3.53
N ALA A 41 4.95 18.35 4.42
CA ALA A 41 5.72 18.00 5.59
C ALA A 41 4.76 17.69 6.74
N VAL A 42 4.77 16.45 7.22
CA VAL A 42 4.00 16.03 8.41
C VAL A 42 4.97 15.82 9.55
N ARG A 43 4.71 16.47 10.69
CA ARG A 43 5.49 16.27 11.90
C ARG A 43 5.11 14.94 12.53
N ILE A 44 6.12 14.16 12.91
CA ILE A 44 5.99 12.94 13.70
C ILE A 44 6.81 13.08 14.99
N HIS A 45 6.64 12.13 15.92
CA HIS A 45 7.42 12.11 17.14
C HIS A 45 8.89 11.78 16.86
N GLU A 46 9.79 12.41 17.63
CA GLU A 46 11.24 12.28 17.48
C GLU A 46 11.78 10.89 17.90
N ASP A 47 10.98 10.13 18.65
CA ASP A 47 11.29 8.77 19.10
C ASP A 47 11.03 7.68 18.03
N VAL A 48 10.41 8.04 16.89
CA VAL A 48 10.18 7.10 15.78
C VAL A 48 11.45 6.98 14.93
N PRO A 49 12.06 5.79 14.78
CA PRO A 49 13.22 5.60 13.93
C PRO A 49 12.96 6.05 12.49
N LEU A 50 13.86 6.86 11.93
CA LEU A 50 13.66 7.45 10.60
C LEU A 50 13.60 6.40 9.48
N THR A 51 14.30 5.27 9.64
CA THR A 51 14.24 4.13 8.72
C THR A 51 12.82 3.58 8.59
N SER A 52 12.09 3.53 9.70
CA SER A 52 10.71 3.03 9.78
C SER A 52 9.72 4.12 9.37
N ALA A 53 9.94 5.35 9.82
CA ALA A 53 9.13 6.51 9.45
C ALA A 53 9.09 6.77 7.94
N ALA A 54 10.20 6.52 7.23
CA ALA A 54 10.30 6.70 5.78
C ALA A 54 9.26 5.88 4.98
N LEU A 55 8.75 4.79 5.55
CA LEU A 55 7.76 3.93 4.92
C LEU A 55 6.33 4.49 5.02
N ILE A 56 6.06 5.34 6.03
CA ILE A 56 4.71 5.83 6.33
C ILE A 56 4.14 6.62 5.14
N GLY A 57 4.98 7.46 4.54
CA GLY A 57 4.61 8.41 3.49
C GLY A 57 4.29 7.81 2.12
N CYS A 58 4.24 6.49 1.95
CA CYS A 58 3.87 5.87 0.67
C CYS A 58 2.96 4.65 0.84
N ALA A 59 3.55 3.47 1.05
CA ALA A 59 2.80 2.23 1.00
C ALA A 59 1.96 1.99 2.25
N VAL A 60 2.43 2.44 3.41
CA VAL A 60 1.69 2.36 4.68
C VAL A 60 0.42 3.21 4.59
N VAL A 61 0.55 4.50 4.27
CA VAL A 61 -0.62 5.39 4.09
C VAL A 61 -1.56 4.89 3.00
N THR A 62 -1.03 4.26 1.95
CA THR A 62 -1.85 3.69 0.89
C THR A 62 -2.63 2.47 1.37
N GLY A 63 -1.96 1.45 1.93
CA GLY A 63 -2.60 0.20 2.34
C GLY A 63 -3.49 0.37 3.56
N VAL A 64 -2.96 0.92 4.65
CA VAL A 64 -3.72 1.13 5.90
C VAL A 64 -4.87 2.11 5.65
N GLY A 65 -4.64 3.20 4.92
CA GLY A 65 -5.69 4.14 4.57
C GLY A 65 -6.75 3.55 3.65
N ALA A 66 -6.39 2.64 2.74
CA ALA A 66 -7.38 1.96 1.91
C ALA A 66 -8.37 1.17 2.76
N VAL A 67 -7.88 0.52 3.82
CA VAL A 67 -8.73 -0.22 4.77
C VAL A 67 -9.57 0.74 5.61
N LEU A 68 -8.92 1.66 6.33
CA LEU A 68 -9.58 2.48 7.35
C LEU A 68 -10.46 3.60 6.75
N ASN A 69 -9.98 4.25 5.70
CA ASN A 69 -10.63 5.44 5.15
C ASN A 69 -11.53 5.12 3.96
N ARG A 70 -11.04 4.27 3.04
CA ARG A 70 -11.71 4.04 1.75
C ARG A 70 -12.75 2.95 1.83
N ALA A 71 -12.37 1.76 2.25
CA ALA A 71 -13.25 0.61 2.41
C ALA A 71 -14.05 0.67 3.71
N ARG A 72 -13.46 1.28 4.75
CA ARG A 72 -14.00 1.37 6.11
C ARG A 72 -14.30 -0.02 6.68
N VAL A 73 -13.33 -0.92 6.53
CA VAL A 73 -13.43 -2.29 7.06
C VAL A 73 -13.78 -2.23 8.55
N GLY A 74 -14.80 -2.99 8.92
CA GLY A 74 -15.32 -3.10 10.27
C GLY A 74 -14.90 -4.39 10.97
N ARG A 75 -15.28 -4.47 12.25
CA ARG A 75 -15.14 -5.69 13.02
C ARG A 75 -16.06 -6.76 12.46
N GLY A 76 -15.52 -7.95 12.19
CA GLY A 76 -16.29 -9.07 11.66
C GLY A 76 -16.24 -9.21 10.14
N ASP A 77 -15.89 -8.14 9.42
CA ASP A 77 -15.80 -8.15 7.96
C ASP A 77 -14.77 -9.18 7.46
N THR A 78 -15.00 -9.66 6.25
CA THR A 78 -14.12 -10.56 5.50
C THR A 78 -13.33 -9.78 4.45
N VAL A 79 -12.03 -10.07 4.37
CA VAL A 79 -11.10 -9.32 3.52
C VAL A 79 -10.30 -10.26 2.63
N LEU A 80 -10.28 -9.98 1.34
CA LEU A 80 -9.34 -10.54 0.36
C LEU A 80 -8.27 -9.50 0.03
N VAL A 81 -7.00 -9.89 0.09
CA VAL A 81 -5.87 -9.06 -0.36
C VAL A 81 -5.12 -9.79 -1.46
N ILE A 82 -5.17 -9.28 -2.69
CA ILE A 82 -4.47 -9.85 -3.84
C ILE A 82 -3.14 -9.12 -4.02
N GLY A 83 -2.05 -9.87 -3.81
CA GLY A 83 -0.66 -9.41 -3.84
C GLY A 83 -0.13 -9.06 -2.44
N ALA A 84 0.79 -9.87 -1.91
CA ALA A 84 1.44 -9.68 -0.61
C ALA A 84 2.75 -8.88 -0.71
N GLY A 85 2.78 -7.89 -1.62
CA GLY A 85 3.84 -6.89 -1.71
C GLY A 85 3.64 -5.76 -0.68
N GLY A 86 4.47 -4.73 -0.69
CA GLY A 86 4.41 -3.75 0.39
C GLY A 86 3.17 -2.85 0.45
N ILE A 87 2.30 -2.80 -0.57
CA ILE A 87 0.94 -2.25 -0.41
C ILE A 87 0.06 -3.28 0.32
N GLY A 88 0.02 -4.51 -0.18
CA GLY A 88 -0.79 -5.58 0.38
C GLY A 88 -0.46 -5.92 1.83
N LEU A 89 0.82 -5.97 2.21
CA LEU A 89 1.21 -6.13 3.63
C LEU A 89 0.62 -5.03 4.53
N ASN A 90 0.50 -3.81 4.01
CA ASN A 90 -0.11 -2.69 4.73
C ASN A 90 -1.65 -2.77 4.75
N VAL A 91 -2.28 -3.36 3.74
CA VAL A 91 -3.70 -3.71 3.76
C VAL A 91 -3.96 -4.81 4.79
N LEU A 92 -3.14 -5.86 4.83
CA LEU A 92 -3.29 -6.97 5.78
C LEU A 92 -3.27 -6.48 7.24
N GLN A 93 -2.27 -5.66 7.60
CA GLN A 93 -2.23 -5.13 8.97
C GLN A 93 -3.32 -4.11 9.23
N GLY A 94 -3.72 -3.31 8.24
CA GLY A 94 -4.89 -2.45 8.35
C GLY A 94 -6.15 -3.25 8.67
N ALA A 95 -6.37 -4.38 7.98
CA ALA A 95 -7.53 -5.25 8.20
C ALA A 95 -7.51 -5.87 9.60
N ARG A 96 -6.34 -6.35 10.06
CA ARG A 96 -6.14 -6.84 11.44
C ARG A 96 -6.45 -5.76 12.47
N ILE A 97 -5.93 -4.54 12.30
CA ILE A 97 -6.17 -3.39 13.19
C ILE A 97 -7.66 -3.03 13.23
N SER A 98 -8.36 -3.17 12.10
CA SER A 98 -9.81 -2.90 11.99
C SER A 98 -10.68 -3.98 12.63
N GLY A 99 -10.12 -5.15 12.93
CA GLY A 99 -10.82 -6.28 13.52
C GLY A 99 -11.58 -7.16 12.52
N ALA A 100 -11.12 -7.22 11.26
CA ALA A 100 -11.62 -8.18 10.28
C ALA A 100 -11.51 -9.61 10.83
N SER A 101 -12.53 -10.45 10.57
CA SER A 101 -12.59 -11.81 11.12
C SER A 101 -11.81 -12.82 10.29
N VAL A 102 -11.93 -12.72 8.96
CA VAL A 102 -11.24 -13.57 8.00
C VAL A 102 -10.48 -12.66 7.03
N VAL A 103 -9.17 -12.80 6.99
CA VAL A 103 -8.28 -12.09 6.07
C VAL A 103 -7.53 -13.10 5.22
N VAL A 104 -7.85 -13.16 3.93
CA VAL A 104 -7.24 -14.06 2.95
C VAL A 104 -6.22 -13.29 2.12
N ALA A 105 -4.95 -13.65 2.24
CA ALA A 105 -3.91 -13.17 1.34
C ALA A 105 -3.79 -14.10 0.13
N VAL A 106 -3.71 -13.52 -1.07
CA VAL A 106 -3.44 -14.26 -2.31
C VAL A 106 -2.13 -13.76 -2.91
N ASP A 107 -1.15 -14.64 -3.07
CA ASP A 107 0.09 -14.34 -3.80
C ASP A 107 0.63 -15.62 -4.46
N ALA A 108 1.12 -15.50 -5.69
CA ALA A 108 1.65 -16.65 -6.43
C ALA A 108 3.00 -17.15 -5.86
N ASN A 109 3.71 -16.32 -5.09
CA ASN A 109 4.95 -16.71 -4.45
C ASN A 109 4.68 -17.29 -3.05
N PRO A 110 4.84 -18.62 -2.83
CA PRO A 110 4.58 -19.24 -1.53
C PRO A 110 5.52 -18.74 -0.43
N ALA A 111 6.71 -18.22 -0.77
CA ALA A 111 7.62 -17.62 0.22
C ALA A 111 7.05 -16.36 0.89
N LYS A 112 5.94 -15.80 0.37
CA LYS A 112 5.24 -14.66 0.99
C LYS A 112 4.27 -15.08 2.10
N GLU A 113 4.01 -16.37 2.30
CA GLU A 113 3.02 -16.82 3.29
C GLU A 113 3.36 -16.39 4.71
N GLU A 114 4.59 -16.66 5.16
CA GLU A 114 5.02 -16.35 6.53
C GLU A 114 4.87 -14.86 6.83
N VAL A 115 5.35 -14.00 5.92
CA VAL A 115 5.23 -12.54 6.08
C VAL A 115 3.78 -12.09 5.98
N ALA A 116 2.96 -12.64 5.07
CA ALA A 116 1.55 -12.28 5.00
C ALA A 116 0.81 -12.59 6.32
N ARG A 117 1.08 -13.76 6.92
CA ARG A 117 0.52 -14.16 8.21
C ARG A 117 0.98 -13.24 9.33
N ARG A 118 2.28 -12.91 9.39
CA ARG A 118 2.83 -11.95 10.36
C ARG A 118 2.11 -10.59 10.30
N PHE A 119 1.74 -10.15 9.10
CA PHE A 119 1.05 -8.87 8.89
C PHE A 119 -0.47 -8.96 9.09
N GLY A 120 -1.06 -10.13 9.33
CA GLY A 120 -2.47 -10.26 9.70
C GLY A 120 -3.31 -11.15 8.79
N ALA A 121 -2.72 -11.83 7.81
CA ALA A 121 -3.44 -12.85 7.05
C ALA A 121 -3.80 -14.04 7.95
N THR A 122 -5.08 -14.41 7.95
CA THR A 122 -5.58 -15.65 8.58
C THR A 122 -5.41 -16.86 7.65
N HIS A 123 -5.49 -16.62 6.34
CA HIS A 123 -5.35 -17.63 5.30
C HIS A 123 -4.41 -17.11 4.21
N PHE A 124 -3.69 -18.01 3.55
CA PHE A 124 -2.86 -17.71 2.41
C PHE A 124 -3.18 -18.69 1.29
N LEU A 125 -3.33 -18.17 0.07
CA LEU A 125 -3.66 -18.97 -1.12
C LEU A 125 -2.76 -18.56 -2.30
N ALA A 126 -2.44 -19.52 -3.16
CA ALA A 126 -1.68 -19.24 -4.39
C ALA A 126 -2.52 -18.55 -5.49
N SER A 127 -3.85 -18.60 -5.39
CA SER A 127 -4.76 -18.00 -6.38
C SER A 127 -6.11 -17.60 -5.77
N VAL A 128 -6.81 -16.67 -6.43
CA VAL A 128 -8.14 -16.19 -6.00
C VAL A 128 -9.21 -17.29 -6.11
N ALA A 129 -9.02 -18.28 -6.98
CA ALA A 129 -10.00 -19.36 -7.18
C ALA A 129 -10.30 -20.13 -5.88
N GLY A 130 -9.31 -20.32 -5.01
CA GLY A 130 -9.47 -21.00 -3.72
C GLY A 130 -10.23 -20.20 -2.66
N VAL A 131 -10.50 -18.91 -2.88
CA VAL A 131 -11.18 -18.06 -1.89
C VAL A 131 -12.57 -18.61 -1.56
N LYS A 132 -13.27 -19.19 -2.54
CA LYS A 132 -14.61 -19.77 -2.37
C LYS A 132 -14.64 -21.00 -1.46
N GLU A 133 -13.51 -21.66 -1.24
CA GLU A 133 -13.43 -22.79 -0.30
C GLU A 133 -13.46 -22.31 1.16
N ILE A 134 -13.00 -21.08 1.41
CA ILE A 134 -12.97 -20.44 2.73
C ILE A 134 -14.23 -19.59 2.94
N LEU A 135 -14.61 -18.83 1.90
CA LEU A 135 -15.71 -17.87 1.89
C LEU A 135 -16.63 -18.16 0.69
N PRO A 136 -17.55 -19.14 0.79
CA PRO A 136 -18.38 -19.57 -0.35
C PRO A 136 -19.27 -18.48 -0.93
N ALA A 137 -19.69 -17.52 -0.11
CA ALA A 137 -20.51 -16.37 -0.54
C ALA A 137 -19.68 -15.27 -1.23
N GLY A 138 -18.36 -15.25 -1.01
CA GLY A 138 -17.47 -14.17 -1.41
C GLY A 138 -17.00 -13.35 -0.20
N VAL A 139 -16.34 -12.23 -0.47
CA VAL A 139 -15.78 -11.32 0.55
C VAL A 139 -16.52 -10.00 0.63
N ASP A 140 -16.51 -9.38 1.80
CA ASP A 140 -17.02 -8.01 2.00
C ASP A 140 -16.11 -6.98 1.34
N HIS A 141 -14.79 -7.17 1.42
CA HIS A 141 -13.80 -6.26 0.83
C HIS A 141 -12.70 -7.02 0.10
N ALA A 142 -12.47 -6.68 -1.17
CA ALA A 142 -11.33 -7.17 -1.95
C ALA A 142 -10.38 -6.03 -2.27
N PHE A 143 -9.10 -6.17 -1.94
CA PHE A 143 -8.06 -5.18 -2.23
C PHE A 143 -7.11 -5.73 -3.30
N GLU A 144 -7.10 -5.12 -4.48
CA GLU A 144 -6.20 -5.47 -5.57
C GLU A 144 -4.93 -4.62 -5.49
N CYS A 145 -3.78 -5.27 -5.20
CA CYS A 145 -2.52 -4.60 -4.88
C CYS A 145 -1.40 -4.87 -5.90
N VAL A 146 -1.71 -5.44 -7.08
CA VAL A 146 -0.75 -5.83 -8.12
C VAL A 146 -0.82 -4.90 -9.33
N GLY A 147 -2.03 -4.56 -9.79
CA GLY A 147 -2.27 -3.72 -10.97
C GLY A 147 -2.42 -4.52 -12.26
N ARG A 148 -2.81 -5.79 -12.17
CA ARG A 148 -3.10 -6.64 -13.33
C ARG A 148 -4.59 -6.68 -13.61
N THR A 149 -4.99 -6.47 -14.87
CA THR A 149 -6.42 -6.38 -15.25
C THR A 149 -7.19 -7.67 -15.01
N ASP A 150 -6.55 -8.84 -15.15
CA ASP A 150 -7.15 -10.13 -14.81
C ASP A 150 -7.40 -10.27 -13.30
N LEU A 151 -6.49 -9.77 -12.46
CA LEU A 151 -6.65 -9.77 -11.00
C LEU A 151 -7.68 -8.74 -10.53
N ILE A 152 -7.79 -7.60 -11.21
CA ILE A 152 -8.87 -6.62 -10.99
C ILE A 152 -10.23 -7.27 -11.22
N ARG A 153 -10.38 -8.02 -12.32
CA ARG A 153 -11.62 -8.77 -12.57
C ARG A 153 -11.88 -9.81 -11.46
N GLN A 154 -10.87 -10.59 -11.10
CA GLN A 154 -11.01 -11.60 -10.04
C GLN A 154 -11.38 -10.98 -8.68
N ALA A 155 -10.87 -9.79 -8.35
CA ALA A 155 -11.26 -9.06 -7.14
C ALA A 155 -12.76 -8.74 -7.12
N VAL A 156 -13.32 -8.29 -8.24
CA VAL A 156 -14.76 -7.97 -8.38
C VAL A 156 -15.61 -9.25 -8.32
N ASP A 157 -15.17 -10.31 -8.99
CA ASP A 157 -15.89 -11.60 -9.02
C ASP A 157 -15.89 -12.30 -7.65
N ALA A 158 -14.89 -12.04 -6.80
CA ALA A 158 -14.77 -12.61 -5.46
C ALA A 158 -15.66 -11.93 -4.40
N LEU A 159 -16.29 -10.80 -4.71
CA LEU A 159 -17.15 -10.09 -3.75
C LEU A 159 -18.46 -10.86 -3.47
N ASP A 160 -18.93 -10.79 -2.23
CA ASP A 160 -20.33 -11.07 -1.89
C ASP A 160 -21.23 -9.87 -2.26
N ARG A 161 -22.53 -9.96 -1.96
CA ARG A 161 -23.50 -8.86 -2.01
C ARG A 161 -23.04 -7.70 -1.14
N HIS A 162 -23.27 -6.48 -1.60
CA HIS A 162 -22.82 -5.24 -0.96
C HIS A 162 -21.29 -5.05 -0.86
N GLY A 163 -20.49 -6.00 -1.35
CA GLY A 163 -19.05 -6.00 -1.22
C GLY A 163 -18.35 -4.90 -2.03
N GLN A 164 -17.11 -4.59 -1.66
CA GLN A 164 -16.31 -3.54 -2.26
C GLN A 164 -14.98 -4.06 -2.80
N ALA A 165 -14.71 -3.84 -4.09
CA ALA A 165 -13.39 -4.03 -4.68
C ALA A 165 -12.64 -2.69 -4.66
N VAL A 166 -11.51 -2.64 -3.97
CA VAL A 166 -10.65 -1.46 -3.83
C VAL A 166 -9.38 -1.64 -4.65
N LEU A 167 -9.23 -0.81 -5.68
CA LEU A 167 -8.12 -0.88 -6.62
C LEU A 167 -6.95 0.00 -6.13
N LEU A 168 -5.81 -0.63 -5.84
CA LEU A 168 -4.60 0.01 -5.34
C LEU A 168 -3.40 -0.20 -6.27
N GLY A 169 -3.33 -1.38 -6.92
CA GLY A 169 -2.36 -1.66 -7.96
C GLY A 169 -2.52 -0.69 -9.13
N VAL A 170 -1.40 -0.31 -9.73
CA VAL A 170 -1.37 0.65 -10.85
C VAL A 170 -1.07 -0.11 -12.13
N PRO A 171 -2.07 -0.35 -13.01
CA PRO A 171 -1.84 -0.95 -14.32
C PRO A 171 -1.13 0.02 -15.28
N ALA A 172 -0.83 -0.44 -16.50
CA ALA A 172 -0.41 0.45 -17.58
C ALA A 172 -1.48 1.54 -17.83
N ALA A 173 -1.04 2.70 -18.32
CA ALA A 173 -1.89 3.90 -18.40
C ALA A 173 -3.10 3.75 -19.34
N ASP A 174 -3.00 2.85 -20.31
CA ASP A 174 -3.99 2.51 -21.33
C ASP A 174 -4.73 1.19 -21.05
N ALA A 175 -4.46 0.55 -19.91
CA ALA A 175 -5.06 -0.74 -19.58
C ALA A 175 -6.55 -0.62 -19.25
N GLU A 176 -7.34 -1.54 -19.79
CA GLU A 176 -8.77 -1.67 -19.52
C GLU A 176 -9.08 -3.02 -18.86
N ALA A 177 -10.05 -3.02 -17.95
CA ALA A 177 -10.58 -4.22 -17.32
C ALA A 177 -12.10 -4.32 -17.57
N ALA A 178 -12.58 -5.53 -17.82
CA ALA A 178 -14.00 -5.80 -18.05
C ALA A 178 -14.57 -6.68 -16.94
N PHE A 179 -15.77 -6.34 -16.46
CA PHE A 179 -16.48 -7.04 -15.38
C PHE A 179 -17.91 -7.37 -15.78
N GLN A 180 -18.50 -8.35 -15.11
CA GLN A 180 -19.90 -8.71 -15.35
C GLN A 180 -20.81 -7.65 -14.71
N VAL A 181 -21.33 -6.72 -15.54
CA VAL A 181 -22.19 -5.61 -15.09
C VAL A 181 -23.39 -6.11 -14.29
N SER A 182 -23.99 -7.25 -14.66
CA SER A 182 -25.14 -7.78 -13.94
C SER A 182 -24.84 -8.14 -12.48
N SER A 183 -23.58 -8.44 -12.14
CA SER A 183 -23.17 -8.72 -10.76
C SER A 183 -23.18 -7.48 -9.87
N LEU A 184 -23.08 -6.28 -10.45
CA LEU A 184 -23.07 -5.02 -9.70
C LEU A 184 -24.45 -4.66 -9.14
N TYR A 185 -25.54 -5.19 -9.70
CA TYR A 185 -26.90 -5.01 -9.16
C TYR A 185 -27.11 -5.71 -7.81
N LEU A 186 -26.13 -6.48 -7.31
CA LEU A 186 -26.10 -6.98 -5.95
C LEU A 186 -25.44 -5.97 -4.98
N ASP A 187 -25.60 -4.67 -5.27
CA ASP A 187 -25.00 -3.54 -4.56
C ASP A 187 -23.47 -3.60 -4.41
N LYS A 188 -22.78 -4.27 -5.34
CA LYS A 188 -21.31 -4.33 -5.35
C LYS A 188 -20.72 -3.01 -5.81
N SER A 189 -19.59 -2.63 -5.23
CA SER A 189 -18.90 -1.39 -5.56
C SER A 189 -17.47 -1.63 -6.06
N ILE A 190 -17.05 -0.85 -7.06
CA ILE A 190 -15.66 -0.80 -7.51
C ILE A 190 -15.11 0.59 -7.17
N LEU A 191 -14.08 0.63 -6.34
CA LEU A 191 -13.54 1.85 -5.76
C LEU A 191 -12.07 2.04 -6.16
N GLY A 192 -11.78 3.12 -6.85
CA GLY A 192 -10.40 3.61 -6.92
C GLY A 192 -9.94 4.11 -5.55
N CYS A 193 -8.66 3.91 -5.22
CA CYS A 193 -8.05 4.42 -4.00
C CYS A 193 -6.67 5.01 -4.27
N ARG A 194 -6.55 6.33 -4.16
CA ARG A 194 -5.26 7.00 -4.28
C ARG A 194 -4.75 7.41 -2.91
N TYR A 195 -3.56 6.94 -2.56
CA TYR A 195 -2.86 7.30 -1.32
C TYR A 195 -3.73 7.04 -0.07
N GLY A 196 -4.46 5.91 -0.09
CA GLY A 196 -5.34 5.46 1.00
C GLY A 196 -6.56 6.34 1.23
N SER A 197 -6.94 7.18 0.25
CA SER A 197 -7.95 8.23 0.43
C SER A 197 -7.67 9.13 1.64
N SER A 198 -6.39 9.25 1.98
CA SER A 198 -5.94 9.78 3.26
C SER A 198 -5.99 11.30 3.34
N ARG A 199 -6.02 11.79 4.59
CA ARG A 199 -5.73 13.15 5.03
C ARG A 199 -4.32 13.14 5.65
N PRO A 200 -3.25 13.40 4.88
CA PRO A 200 -1.89 13.05 5.30
C PRO A 200 -1.46 13.64 6.65
N GLN A 201 -1.78 14.91 6.91
CA GLN A 201 -1.45 15.59 8.18
C GLN A 201 -2.07 14.90 9.41
N HIS A 202 -3.21 14.24 9.24
CA HIS A 202 -3.89 13.49 10.30
C HIS A 202 -3.43 12.03 10.30
N ASP A 203 -3.56 11.35 9.16
CA ASP A 203 -3.40 9.90 9.09
C ASP A 203 -1.96 9.46 9.29
N ILE A 204 -0.96 10.21 8.80
CA ILE A 204 0.46 9.88 9.02
C ILE A 204 0.81 9.99 10.51
N ALA A 205 0.26 10.98 11.22
CA ALA A 205 0.45 11.11 12.67
C ALA A 205 -0.19 9.92 13.41
N VAL A 206 -1.43 9.56 13.05
CA VAL A 206 -2.11 8.38 13.61
C VAL A 206 -1.31 7.09 13.36
N TYR A 207 -0.76 6.90 12.17
CA TYR A 207 0.05 5.70 11.87
C TYR A 207 1.36 5.66 12.64
N ALA A 208 2.00 6.81 12.86
CA ALA A 208 3.17 6.91 13.73
C ALA A 208 2.81 6.53 15.18
N ASP A 209 1.66 6.97 15.68
CA ASP A 209 1.19 6.59 17.02
C ASP A 209 0.84 5.10 17.13
N LEU A 210 0.18 4.52 16.13
CA LEU A 210 -0.09 3.08 16.09
C LEU A 210 1.20 2.25 16.07
N TYR A 211 2.26 2.74 15.41
CA TYR A 211 3.58 2.12 15.46
C TYR A 211 4.19 2.20 16.86
N ARG A 212 4.16 3.37 17.49
CA ARG A 212 4.66 3.55 18.86
C ARG A 212 3.94 2.69 19.89
N GLN A 213 2.67 2.37 19.65
CA GLN A 213 1.86 1.46 20.46
C GLN A 213 2.11 -0.03 20.15
N GLY A 214 2.97 -0.36 19.17
CA GLY A 214 3.21 -1.72 18.71
C GLY A 214 2.07 -2.34 17.90
N SER A 215 1.05 -1.56 17.53
CA SER A 215 -0.11 -2.04 16.78
C SER A 215 0.15 -2.10 15.28
N LEU A 216 0.97 -1.19 14.76
CA LEU A 216 1.39 -1.12 13.36
C LEU A 216 2.84 -1.56 13.22
N LEU A 217 3.10 -2.50 12.30
CA LEU A 217 4.43 -3.04 12.03
C LEU A 217 5.11 -2.20 10.95
N LEU A 218 6.19 -1.50 11.33
CA LEU A 218 7.02 -0.72 10.40
C LEU A 218 8.43 -1.31 10.28
N ASP A 219 9.03 -1.74 11.39
CA ASP A 219 10.39 -2.28 11.40
C ASP A 219 10.45 -3.57 10.56
N GLU A 220 9.41 -4.39 10.66
CA GLU A 220 9.22 -5.60 9.87
C GLU A 220 9.12 -5.38 8.36
N LEU A 221 8.69 -4.19 7.94
CA LEU A 221 8.64 -3.86 6.53
C LEU A 221 10.05 -3.61 5.98
N VAL A 222 10.98 -3.16 6.82
CA VAL A 222 12.38 -2.88 6.47
C VAL A 222 13.18 -4.18 6.43
N THR A 223 13.13 -4.87 5.29
CA THR A 223 13.85 -6.14 5.10
C THR A 223 15.30 -5.95 4.66
N ALA A 224 15.68 -4.74 4.25
CA ALA A 224 17.06 -4.41 3.93
C ALA A 224 17.32 -2.90 4.09
N THR A 225 18.53 -2.55 4.53
CA THR A 225 19.02 -1.17 4.58
C THR A 225 20.33 -1.09 3.82
N TYR A 226 20.47 -0.06 2.99
CA TYR A 226 21.66 0.19 2.17
C TYR A 226 22.12 1.65 2.34
N PRO A 227 23.43 1.91 2.24
CA PRO A 227 23.91 3.26 2.01
C PRO A 227 23.44 3.75 0.62
N LEU A 228 23.20 5.05 0.43
CA LEU A 228 22.70 5.60 -0.84
C LEU A 228 23.66 5.31 -2.01
N GLU A 229 24.95 5.21 -1.72
CA GLU A 229 26.02 4.86 -2.66
C GLU A 229 25.79 3.48 -3.30
N ASP A 230 25.10 2.57 -2.59
CA ASP A 230 24.74 1.23 -3.06
C ASP A 230 23.37 1.19 -3.78
N PHE A 231 22.91 2.32 -4.33
CA PHE A 231 21.60 2.43 -4.97
C PHE A 231 21.32 1.31 -6.00
N GLU A 232 22.28 1.00 -6.86
CA GLU A 232 22.10 -0.02 -7.91
C GLU A 232 21.87 -1.41 -7.33
N LYS A 233 22.54 -1.75 -6.22
CA LYS A 233 22.35 -3.00 -5.49
C LYS A 233 20.97 -3.05 -4.85
N ALA A 234 20.56 -1.97 -4.19
CA ALA A 234 19.22 -1.84 -3.61
C ALA A 234 18.12 -1.95 -4.69
N ALA A 235 18.32 -1.34 -5.85
CA ALA A 235 17.38 -1.38 -6.97
C ALA A 235 17.28 -2.79 -7.61
N ALA A 236 18.36 -3.57 -7.62
CA ALA A 236 18.35 -4.94 -8.13
C ALA A 236 17.50 -5.86 -7.25
N VAL A 237 17.71 -5.87 -5.93
CA VAL A 237 16.96 -6.73 -5.00
C VAL A 237 15.47 -6.39 -4.96
N VAL A 238 15.11 -5.12 -5.17
CA VAL A 238 13.71 -4.68 -5.29
C VAL A 238 13.08 -5.23 -6.57
N ARG A 239 13.80 -5.19 -7.69
CA ARG A 239 13.33 -5.73 -8.98
C ARG A 239 13.12 -7.24 -8.94
N GLU A 240 13.96 -7.96 -8.21
CA GLU A 240 13.85 -9.40 -8.00
C GLU A 240 12.73 -9.80 -7.01
N GLY A 241 12.13 -8.83 -6.32
CA GLY A 241 11.07 -9.09 -5.34
C GLY A 241 11.56 -9.74 -4.03
N ALA A 242 12.88 -9.75 -3.80
CA ALA A 242 13.55 -10.37 -2.66
C ALA A 242 13.32 -9.64 -1.33
N VAL A 243 12.90 -8.37 -1.39
CA VAL A 243 12.68 -7.50 -0.22
C VAL A 243 11.23 -6.98 -0.18
N ALA A 244 10.72 -6.72 1.03
CA ALA A 244 9.45 -6.00 1.21
C ALA A 244 9.67 -4.50 1.03
N ARG A 245 10.62 -3.92 1.79
CA ARG A 245 11.15 -2.56 1.60
C ARG A 245 12.66 -2.56 1.80
N ALA A 246 13.34 -1.86 0.90
CA ALA A 246 14.72 -1.45 1.07
C ALA A 246 14.74 0.03 1.47
N VAL A 247 15.49 0.36 2.52
CA VAL A 247 15.68 1.74 2.98
C VAL A 247 17.09 2.18 2.61
N LEU A 248 17.20 3.41 2.09
CA LEU A 248 18.47 4.04 1.79
C LEU A 248 18.83 4.99 2.93
N THR A 249 20.10 4.99 3.32
CA THR A 249 20.66 5.84 4.38
C THR A 249 21.78 6.71 3.83
N PHE A 250 21.93 7.89 4.41
CA PHE A 250 23.08 8.75 4.18
C PHE A 250 24.12 8.46 5.27
N SER A 251 25.39 8.53 4.91
CA SER A 251 26.53 8.36 5.81
C SER A 251 26.77 9.59 6.68
#